data_AF-A0A3B8YQM5-F1
#
_entry.id   AF-A0A3B8YQM5-F1
#
_cell.length_a   1.000
_cell.length_b   1.000
_cell.length_c   1.000
_cell.angle_alpha   90.00
_cell.angle_beta   90.00
_cell.angle_gamma   90.00
#
_symmetry.space_group_name_H-M   'P 1'
#
loop_
_entity.id
_entity.type
_entity.pdbx_description
1 polymer ?
#
loop_
_entity_poly.entity_id
_entity_poly.type
_entity_poly.pdbx_seq_one_letter_code
_entity_poly.pdbx_strand_id
1 'polypeptide(L)' 'EIIRTPDIDYFVFGHRHLLLDLPLNETSRVINIGDWIQHFSYGVFDGKEMELKKF' A
#
# COMPACT_ATOMS: atom_id res chain seq x y z
N GLU A 1 -12.58 -25.61 -13.46
CA GLU A 1 -11.44 -24.72 -13.77
C GLU A 1 -10.64 -24.49 -12.50
N ILE A 2 -9.31 -24.50 -12.58
CA ILE A 2 -8.46 -24.13 -11.44
C ILE A 2 -8.34 -22.61 -11.48
N ILE A 3 -9.07 -21.92 -10.60
CA ILE A 3 -8.97 -20.46 -10.45
C ILE A 3 -7.59 -20.18 -9.85
N ARG A 4 -6.70 -19.61 -10.65
CA ARG A 4 -5.44 -19.06 -10.14
C ARG A 4 -5.75 -17.78 -9.38
N THR A 5 -5.11 -17.59 -8.23
CA THR A 5 -5.13 -16.31 -7.53
C THR A 5 -4.60 -15.24 -8.49
N PRO A 6 -5.29 -14.10 -8.64
CA PRO A 6 -4.79 -13.01 -9.48
C PRO A 6 -3.48 -12.48 -8.93
N ASP A 7 -2.60 -12.02 -9.82
CA ASP A 7 -1.38 -11.32 -9.44
C ASP A 7 -1.76 -9.99 -8.74
N ILE A 8 -1.08 -9.68 -7.64
CA ILE A 8 -1.35 -8.50 -6.80
C ILE A 8 -0.09 -7.63 -6.73
N ASP A 9 -0.18 -6.41 -7.24
CA ASP A 9 0.92 -5.45 -7.22
C ASP A 9 1.05 -4.70 -5.88
N TYR A 10 -0.06 -4.48 -5.17
CA TYR A 10 -0.07 -3.70 -3.93
C TYR A 10 -0.90 -4.36 -2.83
N PHE A 11 -0.30 -4.50 -1.66
CA PHE A 11 -0.99 -4.83 -0.42
C PHE A 11 -1.05 -3.58 0.46
N VAL A 12 -2.24 -2.97 0.56
CA VAL A 12 -2.43 -1.71 1.28
C VAL A 12 -3.14 -1.97 2.62
N PHE A 13 -2.50 -1.55 3.71
CA PHE A 13 -2.97 -1.72 5.08
C PHE A 13 -3.04 -0.38 5.81
N GLY A 14 -3.70 -0.40 6.97
CA GLY A 14 -3.73 0.69 7.95
C GLY A 14 -3.80 0.12 9.37
N HIS A 15 -4.59 0.76 10.24
CA HIS A 15 -4.87 0.35 11.63
C HIS A 15 -3.69 0.44 12.62
N ARG A 16 -2.47 0.06 12.22
CA ARG A 16 -1.30 0.06 13.10
C ARG A 16 -0.64 1.43 13.29
N HIS A 17 -1.12 2.45 12.56
CA HIS A 17 -0.57 3.81 12.58
C HIS A 17 0.95 3.82 12.29
N LEU A 18 1.41 2.86 11.49
CA LEU A 18 2.81 2.67 11.14
C LEU A 18 2.98 2.95 9.65
N LEU A 19 3.77 3.98 9.34
CA LEU A 19 4.09 4.31 7.97
C LEU A 19 5.11 3.33 7.38
N LEU A 20 4.72 2.63 6.30
CA LEU A 20 5.57 1.64 5.62
C LEU A 20 5.31 1.64 4.12
N ASP A 21 6.37 1.54 3.32
CA ASP A 21 6.32 1.21 1.91
C ASP A 21 7.54 0.37 1.58
N LEU A 22 7.34 -0.93 1.35
CA LEU A 22 8.42 -1.90 1.14
C LEU A 22 8.10 -2.83 -0.04
N PRO A 23 9.11 -3.24 -0.83
CA PRO A 23 8.95 -4.31 -1.79
C PRO A 23 8.72 -5.63 -1.06
N LEU A 24 7.72 -6.40 -1.51
CA LEU A 24 7.49 -7.77 -1.08
C LEU A 24 8.22 -8.78 -1.97
N ASN A 25 8.31 -8.46 -3.26
CA ASN A 25 9.06 -9.20 -4.28
C ASN A 25 9.39 -8.22 -5.44
N GLU A 26 9.78 -8.75 -6.62
CA GLU A 26 10.13 -7.93 -7.79
C GLU A 26 8.97 -7.09 -8.36
N THR A 27 7.71 -7.50 -8.14
CA THR A 27 6.52 -6.85 -8.71
C THR A 27 5.54 -6.31 -7.67
N SER A 28 5.53 -6.85 -6.45
CA SER A 28 4.58 -6.50 -5.40
C SER A 28 5.18 -5.59 -4.32
N ARG A 29 4.37 -4.67 -3.80
CA ARG A 29 4.68 -3.79 -2.65
C ARG A 29 3.70 -3.98 -1.49
N VAL A 30 4.20 -3.84 -0.27
CA VAL A 30 3.39 -3.71 0.95
C VAL A 30 3.45 -2.26 1.42
N ILE A 31 2.28 -1.65 1.52
CA ILE A 31 2.10 -0.27 1.97
C ILE A 31 1.25 -0.30 3.24
N ASN A 32 1.73 0.35 4.30
CA ASN A 32 0.92 0.61 5.49
C ASN A 32 0.81 2.13 5.65
N ILE A 33 -0.41 2.64 5.55
CA ILE A 33 -0.66 4.06 5.80
C ILE A 33 -0.48 4.32 7.31
N GLY A 34 0.16 5.45 7.61
CA GLY A 34 0.20 5.96 8.98
C GLY A 34 -1.16 6.52 9.39
N ASP A 35 -1.15 7.42 10.36
CA ASP A 35 -2.35 8.09 10.85
C ASP A 35 -2.37 9.58 10.51
N TRP A 36 -3.54 10.18 10.72
CA TRP A 36 -3.82 11.60 10.50
C TRP A 36 -3.52 12.53 11.69
N ILE A 37 -2.86 12.03 12.75
CA ILE A 37 -2.49 12.82 13.95
C ILE A 37 -0.98 13.07 13.96
N GLN A 38 -0.16 12.04 13.69
CA GLN A 38 1.30 12.12 13.72
C GLN A 38 1.91 12.14 12.32
N HIS A 39 1.43 11.27 11.44
CA HIS A 39 2.07 11.05 10.14
C HIS A 39 1.48 11.91 9.01
N PHE A 40 0.24 12.36 9.17
CA PHE A 40 -0.55 13.05 8.13
C PHE A 40 -0.43 12.39 6.76
N SER A 41 -0.47 11.05 6.75
CA SER A 41 -0.21 10.26 5.56
C SER A 41 -1.47 9.68 4.93
N TYR A 42 -1.47 9.53 3.62
CA TYR A 42 -2.59 8.98 2.85
C TYR A 42 -2.07 8.25 1.61
N GLY A 43 -2.86 7.29 1.13
CA GLY A 43 -2.59 6.59 -0.13
C GLY A 43 -3.26 7.29 -1.30
N VAL A 44 -2.58 7.37 -2.44
CA VAL A 44 -3.14 7.85 -3.71
C VAL A 44 -3.02 6.76 -4.75
N PHE A 45 -4.14 6.35 -5.31
CA PHE A 45 -4.19 5.48 -6.48
C PHE A 45 -4.76 6.27 -7.66
N ASP A 46 -3.97 6.41 -8.73
CA ASP A 46 -4.36 7.20 -9.92
C ASP A 46 -4.97 6.36 -11.05
N GLY A 47 -5.17 5.06 -10.81
CA GLY A 47 -5.60 4.08 -11.80
C GLY A 47 -4.47 3.27 -12.43
N LYS A 48 -3.19 3.59 -12.12
CA LYS A 48 -2.01 2.88 -12.59
C LYS A 48 -1.03 2.58 -11.46
N GLU A 49 -0.77 3.55 -10.59
CA GLU A 49 0.22 3.44 -9.52
C GLU A 49 -0.37 3.82 -8.16
N MET A 50 0.10 3.11 -7.13
CA MET A 50 -0.22 3.40 -5.74
C MET A 50 0.97 4.11 -5.07
N GLU A 51 0.72 5.30 -4.56
CA GLU A 51 1.72 6.12 -3.86
C GLU A 51 1.32 6.36 -2.40
N LEU A 52 2.28 6.31 -1.48
CA LEU A 52 2.12 6.75 -0.10
C LEU A 52 2.60 8.19 0.05
N LYS A 53 1.69 9.12 0.34
CA LYS A 53 1.98 10.56 0.48
C LYS A 53 1.84 11.03 1.92
N LYS A 54 2.42 12.20 2.19
CA LYS A 54 2.27 12.98 3.43
C LYS A 54 1.85 14.41 3.10
N PHE A 55 1.12 15.03 4.00
CA PHE A 55 0.84 16.47 3.99
C PHE A 55 1.97 17.25 4.67
#